data_AF-A0A4Q5QYK9-F1
#
_entry.id   AF-A0A4Q5QYK9-F1
#
_cell.length_a   1.000
_cell.length_b   1.000
_cell.length_c   1.000
_cell.angle_alpha   90.00
_cell.angle_beta   90.00
_cell.angle_gamma   90.00
#
_symmetry.space_group_name_H-M   'P 1'
#
loop_
_entity.id
_entity.type
_entity.pdbx_description
1 polymer ?
#
loop_
_entity_poly.entity_id
_entity_poly.type
_entity_poly.pdbx_seq_one_letter_code
_entity_poly.pdbx_strand_id
1 'polypeptide(L)'
;ARFVVGAFRADVARAGASTSAEVIKLVMELSRLSPEFEALWQDNDVVAHGEGIKRIHHPDAGLLAMEFSSFAVEGRPELGMIIYNPATPDDAERLRVLLDERES
;
A
#
# COMPACT_ATOMS: atom_id res chain seq x y z
N ALA A 1 -10.54 1.08 -4.68
CA ALA A 1 -10.23 2.49 -4.40
C ALA A 1 -10.10 2.79 -2.89
N ARG A 2 -11.08 2.46 -2.04
CA ARG A 2 -11.08 2.76 -0.58
C ARG A 2 -9.76 2.51 0.17
N PHE A 3 -9.17 1.32 0.00
CA PHE A 3 -7.88 0.98 0.63
C PHE A 3 -6.76 1.95 0.25
N VAL A 4 -6.69 2.37 -1.02
CA VAL A 4 -5.64 3.28 -1.52
C VAL A 4 -5.81 4.68 -0.93
N VAL A 5 -7.04 5.19 -0.86
CA VAL A 5 -7.32 6.51 -0.27
C VAL A 5 -7.05 6.50 1.24
N GLY A 6 -7.46 5.44 1.93
CA GLY A 6 -7.20 5.30 3.37
C GLY A 6 -5.72 5.13 3.71
N ALA A 7 -4.94 4.42 2.86
CA ALA A 7 -3.49 4.34 2.99
C ALA A 7 -2.80 5.70 2.75
N PHE A 8 -3.21 6.43 1.70
CA PHE A 8 -2.70 7.78 1.45
C PHE A 8 -2.94 8.72 2.63
N ARG A 9 -4.13 8.69 3.23
CA ARG A 9 -4.45 9.46 4.43
C ARG A 9 -3.56 9.09 5.61
N ALA A 10 -3.32 7.80 5.83
CA ALA A 10 -2.44 7.32 6.90
C ALA A 10 -1.00 7.81 6.71
N ASP A 11 -0.50 7.85 5.48
CA ASP A 11 0.86 8.31 5.16
C ASP A 11 1.01 9.83 5.35
N VAL A 12 0.01 10.62 4.92
CA VAL A 12 -0.05 12.07 5.17
C VAL A 12 -0.02 12.38 6.68
N ALA A 13 -0.82 11.65 7.46
CA ALA A 13 -0.88 11.83 8.91
C ALA A 13 0.46 11.48 9.58
N ARG A 14 1.07 10.36 9.17
CA ARG A 14 2.36 9.89 9.68
C ARG A 14 3.48 10.87 9.41
N ALA A 15 3.52 11.44 8.21
CA ALA A 15 4.52 12.44 7.83
C ALA A 15 4.32 13.79 8.56
N GLY A 16 3.29 13.95 9.39
CA GLY A 16 2.94 15.23 10.00
C GLY A 16 2.51 16.29 8.97
N ALA A 17 2.14 15.86 7.76
CA ALA A 17 1.90 16.71 6.61
C ALA A 17 0.40 17.03 6.41
N SER A 18 -0.47 16.61 7.32
CA SER A 18 -1.92 16.84 7.24
C SER A 18 -2.32 18.31 7.07
N THR A 19 -1.48 19.24 7.52
CA THR A 19 -1.69 20.69 7.41
C THR A 19 -0.73 21.36 6.44
N SER A 20 0.08 20.60 5.68
CA SER A 20 0.99 21.19 4.71
C SER A 20 0.21 21.72 3.49
N ALA A 21 0.67 22.84 2.94
CA ALA A 21 0.00 23.47 1.81
C ALA A 21 0.04 22.56 0.56
N GLU A 22 1.10 21.78 0.41
CA GLU A 22 1.32 20.86 -0.68
C GLU A 22 0.31 19.71 -0.67
N VAL A 23 0.10 19.09 0.50
CA VAL A 23 -0.89 18.01 0.67
C VAL A 23 -2.29 18.54 0.45
N ILE A 24 -2.63 19.70 1.04
CA ILE A 24 -3.94 20.32 0.86
C ILE A 24 -4.22 20.58 -0.63
N LYS A 25 -3.23 21.13 -1.35
CA LYS A 25 -3.34 21.37 -2.80
C LYS A 25 -3.56 20.07 -3.58
N LEU A 26 -2.79 19.03 -3.28
CA LEU A 26 -2.90 17.73 -3.95
C LEU A 26 -4.27 17.09 -3.70
N VAL A 27 -4.75 17.09 -2.47
CA VAL A 27 -6.07 16.57 -2.10
C VAL A 27 -7.17 17.32 -2.85
N MET A 28 -7.11 18.66 -2.91
CA MET A 28 -8.07 19.46 -3.66
C MET A 28 -8.06 19.13 -5.16
N GLU A 29 -6.89 18.94 -5.74
CA GLU A 29 -6.75 18.57 -7.15
C GLU A 29 -7.35 17.19 -7.44
N LEU A 30 -6.99 16.17 -6.66
CA LEU A 30 -7.50 14.80 -6.82
C LEU A 30 -9.01 14.73 -6.65
N SER A 31 -9.55 15.48 -5.69
CA SER A 31 -10.99 15.57 -5.42
C SER A 31 -11.75 16.23 -6.56
N ARG A 32 -11.18 17.26 -7.20
CA ARG A 32 -11.75 17.89 -8.39
C ARG A 32 -11.74 16.95 -9.60
N LEU A 33 -10.72 16.11 -9.73
CA LEU A 33 -10.55 15.19 -10.85
C LEU A 33 -11.35 13.89 -10.71
N SER A 34 -11.68 13.48 -9.47
CA SER A 34 -12.37 12.23 -9.18
C SER A 34 -13.42 12.41 -8.07
N PRO A 35 -14.72 12.42 -8.42
CA PRO A 35 -15.80 12.41 -7.43
C PRO A 35 -15.76 11.20 -6.50
N GLU A 36 -15.24 10.06 -6.97
CA GLU A 36 -15.03 8.86 -6.14
C GLU A 36 -13.94 9.11 -5.09
N PHE A 37 -12.84 9.77 -5.46
CA PHE A 37 -11.80 10.15 -4.51
C PHE A 37 -12.34 11.11 -3.45
N GLU A 38 -13.09 12.15 -3.85
CA GLU A 38 -13.71 13.10 -2.91
C GLU A 38 -14.60 12.38 -1.90
N ALA A 39 -15.50 11.50 -2.36
CA ALA A 39 -16.36 10.72 -1.47
C ALA A 39 -15.55 9.87 -0.48
N LEU A 40 -14.55 9.13 -0.97
CA LEU A 40 -13.70 8.28 -0.11
C LEU A 40 -12.79 9.09 0.82
N TRP A 41 -12.39 10.30 0.43
CA TRP A 41 -11.60 11.18 1.28
C TRP A 41 -12.46 11.75 2.41
N GLN A 42 -13.70 12.17 2.13
CA GLN A 42 -14.65 12.67 3.15
C GLN A 42 -15.08 11.59 4.14
N ASP A 43 -15.12 10.31 3.73
CA ASP A 43 -15.36 9.17 4.63
C ASP A 43 -14.34 9.09 5.78
N ASN A 44 -13.17 9.77 5.67
CA ASN A 44 -12.10 9.82 6.67
C ASN A 44 -11.61 8.44 7.14
N ASP A 45 -11.83 7.39 6.35
CA ASP A 45 -11.31 6.05 6.62
C ASP A 45 -9.79 6.09 6.68
N VAL A 46 -9.23 5.87 7.87
CA VAL A 46 -7.79 5.65 8.04
C VAL A 46 -7.56 4.15 8.04
N VAL A 47 -6.90 3.66 7.00
CA VAL A 47 -6.36 2.30 7.04
C VAL A 47 -5.05 2.40 7.81
N ALA A 48 -5.10 2.12 9.11
CA ALA A 48 -3.91 1.98 9.94
C ALA A 48 -2.98 0.92 9.34
N HIS A 49 -1.71 0.91 9.76
CA HIS A 49 -0.75 -0.15 9.47
C HIS A 49 -1.45 -1.51 9.46
N GLY A 50 -1.61 -2.03 8.25
CA GLY A 50 -2.42 -3.21 7.99
C GLY A 50 -1.51 -4.41 7.86
N GLU A 51 -1.97 -5.50 8.44
CA GLU A 51 -1.60 -6.83 8.00
C GLU A 51 -2.73 -7.41 7.12
N GLY A 52 -2.40 -8.40 6.31
CA GLY A 52 -3.41 -9.10 5.53
C GLY A 52 -2.81 -9.92 4.40
N ILE A 53 -3.66 -10.41 3.51
CA ILE A 53 -3.24 -11.20 2.36
C ILE A 53 -3.51 -10.43 1.08
N LYS A 54 -2.47 -10.18 0.29
CA LYS A 54 -2.57 -9.73 -1.10
C LYS A 54 -2.57 -10.93 -2.03
N ARG A 55 -3.47 -10.92 -3.01
CA ARG A 55 -3.48 -11.86 -4.12
C ARG A 55 -2.97 -11.14 -5.36
N ILE A 56 -1.82 -11.56 -5.86
CA ILE A 56 -1.10 -10.94 -6.97
C ILE A 56 -1.16 -11.89 -8.15
N HIS A 57 -1.66 -11.41 -9.29
CA HIS A 57 -1.59 -12.14 -10.54
C HIS A 57 -0.26 -11.81 -11.23
N HIS A 58 0.74 -12.68 -11.06
CA HIS A 58 2.02 -12.56 -11.74
C HIS A 58 1.94 -13.21 -13.14
N PRO A 59 2.48 -12.59 -14.20
CA PRO A 59 2.43 -13.14 -15.56
C PRO A 59 3.01 -14.55 -15.66
N ASP A 60 4.16 -14.80 -15.02
CA ASP A 60 4.87 -16.08 -15.15
C ASP A 60 4.54 -17.08 -14.02
N ALA A 61 4.37 -16.61 -12.78
CA ALA A 61 4.14 -17.45 -11.60
C ALA A 61 2.64 -17.68 -11.29
N GLY A 62 1.73 -17.09 -12.07
CA GLY A 62 0.29 -17.18 -11.83
C GLY A 62 -0.16 -16.43 -10.58
N LEU A 63 -1.18 -16.95 -9.89
CA LEU A 63 -1.72 -16.33 -8.68
C LEU A 63 -0.80 -16.63 -7.47
N LEU A 64 -0.27 -15.57 -6.85
CA LEU A 64 0.52 -15.63 -5.63
C LEU A 64 -0.26 -14.98 -4.48
N ALA A 65 -0.46 -15.72 -3.40
CA ALA A 65 -0.94 -15.17 -2.14
C ALA A 65 0.25 -14.75 -1.27
N MET A 66 0.27 -13.47 -0.87
CA MET A 66 1.32 -12.88 -0.07
C MET A 66 0.70 -12.29 1.20
N GLU A 67 1.07 -12.79 2.36
CA GLU A 67 0.89 -12.06 3.61
C GLU A 67 1.72 -10.78 3.55
N PHE A 68 1.14 -9.65 3.95
CA PHE A 68 1.85 -8.39 4.04
C PHE A 68 1.71 -7.80 5.42
N SER A 69 2.74 -7.07 5.85
CA SER A 69 2.72 -6.26 7.06
C SER A 69 3.40 -4.93 6.77
N SER A 70 2.75 -3.84 7.17
CA SER A 70 3.29 -2.49 7.05
C SER A 70 3.82 -2.00 8.39
N PHE A 71 4.97 -1.32 8.38
CA PHE A 71 5.63 -0.76 9.55
C PHE A 71 6.04 0.69 9.30
N ALA A 72 6.12 1.48 10.37
CA ALA A 72 6.78 2.78 10.36
C ALA A 72 8.29 2.62 10.62
N VAL A 73 9.11 3.47 10.01
CA VAL A 73 10.56 3.49 10.27
C VAL A 73 10.86 4.47 11.40
N GLU A 74 11.43 3.98 12.49
CA GLU A 74 11.80 4.81 13.63
C GLU A 74 12.83 5.88 13.22
N GLY A 75 12.61 7.11 13.67
CA GLY A 75 13.44 8.28 13.33
C GLY A 75 13.26 8.83 11.91
N ARG A 76 12.47 8.16 11.06
CA ARG A 76 12.15 8.58 9.69
C ARG A 76 10.66 8.37 9.38
N PRO A 77 9.75 9.16 9.99
CA PRO A 77 8.30 9.00 9.87
C PRO A 77 7.77 9.20 8.43
N GLU A 78 8.55 9.80 7.55
CA GLU A 78 8.28 9.88 6.11
C GLU A 78 8.47 8.54 5.37
N LEU A 79 9.09 7.55 6.00
CA LEU A 79 9.33 6.23 5.44
C LEU A 79 8.37 5.17 6.02
N GLY A 80 7.90 4.30 5.15
CA GLY A 80 7.18 3.07 5.49
C GLY A 80 7.94 1.85 4.99
N MET A 81 7.94 0.77 5.76
CA MET A 81 8.45 -0.54 5.34
C MET A 81 7.27 -1.49 5.16
N ILE A 82 7.23 -2.20 4.04
CA ILE A 82 6.24 -3.25 3.79
C ILE A 82 6.99 -4.55 3.56
N ILE A 83 6.65 -5.56 4.36
CA ILE A 83 7.17 -6.92 4.22
C ILE A 83 6.10 -7.75 3.51
N TYR A 84 6.50 -8.57 2.54
CA TYR A 84 5.65 -9.56 1.89
C TYR A 84 6.23 -10.95 2.10
N ASN A 85 5.44 -11.84 2.69
CA ASN A 85 5.78 -13.25 2.89
C ASN A 85 4.80 -14.13 2.08
N PRO A 86 5.26 -15.21 1.43
CA PRO A 86 4.35 -16.16 0.81
C PRO A 86 3.36 -16.72 1.84
N ALA A 87 2.07 -16.71 1.52
CA ALA A 87 1.03 -17.16 2.45
C ALA A 87 1.00 -18.68 2.63
N THR A 88 1.60 -19.43 1.71
CA THR A 88 1.67 -20.90 1.76
C THR A 88 3.04 -21.41 1.28
N PRO A 89 3.40 -22.66 1.60
CA PRO A 89 4.61 -23.29 1.04
C PRO A 89 4.60 -23.38 -0.49
N ASP A 90 3.42 -23.53 -1.09
CA ASP A 90 3.25 -23.57 -2.55
C ASP A 90 3.49 -22.19 -3.19
N ASP A 91 2.99 -21.12 -2.56
CA ASP A 91 3.32 -19.74 -2.95
C ASP A 91 4.83 -19.47 -2.82
N ALA A 92 5.48 -20.00 -1.78
CA ALA A 92 6.91 -19.83 -1.54
C ALA A 92 7.75 -20.49 -2.64
N GLU A 93 7.38 -21.70 -3.05
CA GLU A 93 8.08 -22.41 -4.12
C GLU A 93 7.90 -21.72 -5.48
N ARG A 94 6.69 -21.25 -5.81
CA ARG A 94 6.46 -20.46 -7.02
C ARG A 94 7.26 -19.17 -7.03
N LEU A 95 7.33 -18.48 -5.89
CA LEU A 95 8.15 -17.27 -5.76
C LEU A 95 9.64 -17.58 -5.93
N ARG A 96 10.13 -18.68 -5.36
CA ARG A 96 11.53 -19.11 -5.50
C ARG A 96 11.90 -19.34 -6.96
N VAL A 97 11.08 -20.11 -7.69
CA VAL A 97 11.28 -20.36 -9.13
C VAL A 97 11.34 -19.05 -9.91
N LEU A 98 10.41 -18.13 -9.64
CA LEU A 98 10.38 -16.81 -10.29
C LEU A 98 11.65 -15.97 -10.02
N LEU A 99 12.19 -16.04 -8.81
CA LEU A 99 13.42 -15.32 -8.44
C LEU A 99 14.64 -15.91 -9.15
N ASP A 100 14.75 -17.24 -9.19
CA ASP A 100 15.83 -17.94 -9.88
C ASP A 100 15.83 -17.64 -11.40
N GLU A 101 14.66 -17.52 -12.01
CA GLU A 101 14.50 -17.15 -13.43
C GLU A 101 14.93 -15.71 -13.73
N ARG A 102 14.78 -14.77 -12.79
CA ARG A 102 15.22 -13.36 -12.97
C ARG A 102 16.73 -13.19 -12.83
N GLU A 103 17.42 -14.09 -12.16
CA GLU A 103 18.87 -14.04 -11.94
C GLU A 103 19.68 -14.67 -13.09
N SER A 104 19.00 -15.34 -14.04
CA SER A 104 19.59 -16.01 -15.21
C SER A 104 19.58 -15.13 -16.45
#